data_AF-A0A2K3LYV6-F1
#
_entry.id   AF-A0A2K3LYV6-F1
#
_cell.length_a   1.000
_cell.length_b   1.000
_cell.length_c   1.000
_cell.angle_alpha   90.00
_cell.angle_beta   90.00
_cell.angle_gamma   90.00
#
_symmetry.space_group_name_H-M   'P 1'
#
loop_
_entity.id
_entity.type
_entity.pdbx_description
1 polymer ?
#
loop_
_entity_poly.entity_id
_entity_poly.type
_entity_poly.pdbx_seq_one_letter_code
_entity_poly.pdbx_strand_id
1 'polypeptide(L)'
;MTPYDMGKASCVCRKWRYTIRNPVFWRNACLKGWQLSGAVENYKILQSKYDGSWRKMWLLRPRLRTDGLYASRNTYIRVGVAEWKVTNPVHV
;
A
#
# COMPACT_ATOMS: atom_id res chain seq x y z
N MET A 1 0.00 -13.81 -6.03
CA MET A 1 -0.66 -13.02 -4.98
C MET A 1 0.01 -11.67 -4.89
N THR A 2 -0.73 -10.62 -5.21
CA THR A 2 -0.29 -9.24 -5.05
C THR A 2 -0.29 -8.86 -3.57
N PRO A 3 0.53 -7.90 -3.13
CA PRO A 3 0.47 -7.42 -1.74
C PRO A 3 -0.89 -6.88 -1.32
N TYR A 4 -1.70 -6.46 -2.29
CA TYR A 4 -3.04 -5.92 -2.09
C TYR A 4 -4.09 -7.00 -1.80
N ASP A 5 -3.85 -8.22 -2.27
CA ASP A 5 -4.70 -9.36 -1.95
C ASP A 5 -4.72 -9.61 -0.45
N MET A 6 -3.58 -9.41 0.25
CA MET A 6 -3.52 -9.47 1.72
C MET A 6 -4.39 -8.39 2.39
N GLY A 7 -4.47 -7.20 1.81
CA GLY A 7 -5.37 -6.14 2.29
C GLY A 7 -6.83 -6.58 2.19
N LYS A 8 -7.26 -7.03 1.01
CA LYS A 8 -8.63 -7.53 0.76
C LYS A 8 -8.98 -8.71 1.65
N ALA A 9 -8.06 -9.67 1.75
CA ALA A 9 -8.15 -10.84 2.59
C ALA A 9 -8.36 -10.51 4.08
N SER A 10 -7.80 -9.39 4.57
CA SER A 10 -8.00 -8.94 5.95
C SER A 10 -9.42 -8.44 6.26
N CYS A 11 -10.20 -8.12 5.21
CA CYS A 11 -11.58 -7.67 5.32
C CYS A 11 -12.59 -8.81 5.26
N VAL A 12 -12.17 -10.04 4.95
CA VAL A 12 -13.08 -11.20 4.77
C VAL A 12 -13.64 -11.67 6.10
N CYS A 13 -12.78 -11.91 7.10
CA CYS A 13 -13.22 -12.32 8.43
C CYS A 13 -12.15 -12.01 9.50
N ARG A 14 -12.54 -12.13 10.77
CA ARG A 14 -11.66 -11.87 11.92
C ARG A 14 -10.42 -12.78 11.93
N LYS A 15 -10.56 -14.06 11.58
CA LYS A 15 -9.45 -15.02 11.55
C LYS A 15 -8.38 -14.57 10.55
N TRP A 16 -8.81 -14.27 9.32
CA TRP A 16 -7.93 -13.76 8.28
C TRP A 16 -7.29 -12.41 8.65
N ARG A 17 -8.06 -11.50 9.27
CA ARG A 17 -7.53 -10.24 9.78
C ARG A 17 -6.37 -10.42 10.77
N TYR A 18 -6.41 -11.45 11.62
CA TYR A 18 -5.31 -11.75 12.54
C TYR A 18 -4.17 -12.49 11.87
N THR A 19 -4.45 -13.48 11.01
CA THR A 19 -3.41 -14.24 10.30
C THR A 19 -2.51 -13.33 9.47
N ILE A 20 -3.09 -12.35 8.76
CA ILE A 20 -2.35 -11.43 7.88
C ILE A 20 -1.46 -10.44 8.66
N ARG A 21 -1.63 -10.31 9.98
CA ARG A 21 -0.73 -9.50 10.80
C ARG A 21 0.66 -10.15 10.94
N ASN A 22 0.80 -11.44 10.67
CA ASN A 22 2.10 -12.09 10.68
C ASN A 22 3.03 -11.43 9.63
N PRO A 23 4.20 -10.90 10.05
CA PRO A 23 5.09 -10.17 9.15
C PRO A 23 5.63 -11.02 8.00
N VAL A 24 5.74 -12.34 8.15
CA VAL A 24 6.31 -13.22 7.11
C VAL A 24 5.57 -13.10 5.77
N PHE A 25 4.26 -12.91 5.79
CA PHE A 25 3.46 -12.75 4.57
C PHE A 25 3.83 -11.50 3.75
N TRP A 26 4.41 -10.48 4.39
CA TRP A 26 4.78 -9.20 3.77
C TRP A 26 6.21 -9.19 3.21
N ARG A 27 7.03 -10.19 3.51
CA ARG A 27 8.45 -10.25 3.06
C ARG A 27 8.57 -10.12 1.54
N ASN A 28 7.83 -10.95 0.80
CA ASN A 28 7.90 -10.94 -0.67
C ASN A 28 7.35 -9.63 -1.25
N ALA A 29 6.37 -9.01 -0.61
CA ALA A 29 5.87 -7.70 -1.01
C ALA A 29 6.98 -6.65 -0.90
N CYS A 30 7.67 -6.59 0.24
CA CYS A 30 8.77 -5.65 0.47
C CYS A 30 9.93 -5.87 -0.51
N LEU A 31 10.38 -7.12 -0.69
CA LEU A 31 11.50 -7.42 -1.59
C LEU A 31 11.20 -7.05 -3.04
N LYS A 32 9.95 -7.22 -3.50
CA LYS A 32 9.51 -6.80 -4.83
C LYS A 32 9.33 -5.28 -4.92
N GLY A 33 8.69 -4.67 -3.91
CA GLY A 33 8.39 -3.24 -3.90
C GLY A 33 9.63 -2.35 -3.87
N TRP A 34 10.73 -2.81 -3.27
CA TRP A 34 12.00 -2.10 -3.22
C TRP A 34 13.15 -2.92 -3.80
N GLN A 35 12.90 -3.59 -4.92
CA GLN A 35 13.89 -4.40 -5.62
C GLN A 35 15.17 -3.61 -5.99
N LEU A 36 15.03 -2.31 -6.27
CA LEU A 36 16.13 -1.41 -6.62
C LEU A 36 17.19 -1.28 -5.51
N SER A 37 16.79 -1.38 -4.23
CA SER A 37 17.73 -1.37 -3.10
C SER A 37 18.49 -2.69 -2.96
N GLY A 38 18.02 -3.78 -3.59
CA GLY A 38 18.56 -5.11 -3.41
C GLY A 38 18.13 -5.77 -2.09
N ALA A 39 18.29 -7.10 -2.00
CA ALA A 39 17.83 -7.87 -0.85
C ALA A 39 18.59 -7.51 0.45
N VAL A 40 19.93 -7.47 0.38
CA VAL A 40 20.80 -7.24 1.55
C VAL A 40 20.49 -5.90 2.23
N GLU A 41 20.35 -4.84 1.44
CA GLU A 41 20.06 -3.52 1.98
C GLU A 41 18.64 -3.44 2.57
N ASN A 42 17.67 -4.11 1.93
CA ASN A 42 16.32 -4.22 2.49
C ASN A 42 16.32 -4.91 3.87
N TYR A 43 17.16 -5.92 4.10
CA TYR A 43 17.31 -6.53 5.42
C TYR A 43 17.95 -5.58 6.44
N LYS A 44 18.97 -4.81 6.06
CA LYS A 44 19.58 -3.81 6.95
C LYS A 44 18.59 -2.72 7.37
N ILE A 45 17.81 -2.22 6.41
CA ILE A 45 16.77 -1.21 6.67
C ILE A 45 15.66 -1.80 7.54
N LEU A 46 15.25 -3.04 7.28
CA LEU A 46 14.25 -3.75 8.08
C LEU A 46 14.65 -3.80 9.56
N GLN A 47 15.89 -4.17 9.84
CA GLN A 47 16.38 -4.27 11.22
C GLN A 47 16.57 -2.90 11.87
N SER A 48 17.13 -1.92 11.15
CA SER A 48 17.45 -0.61 11.72
C SER A 48 16.27 0.33 11.91
N LYS A 49 15.23 0.26 11.05
CA LYS A 49 14.11 1.23 11.05
C LYS A 49 12.74 0.64 11.37
N TYR A 50 12.60 -0.68 11.29
CA TYR A 50 11.29 -1.34 11.34
C TYR A 50 11.22 -2.52 12.32
N ASP A 51 12.18 -2.62 13.25
CA ASP A 51 12.23 -3.62 14.32
C ASP A 51 12.09 -5.07 13.81
N GLY A 52 12.65 -5.37 12.63
CA GLY A 52 12.54 -6.69 12.03
C GLY A 52 11.17 -7.02 11.40
N SER A 53 10.19 -6.09 11.43
CA SER A 53 8.82 -6.35 10.99
C SER A 53 8.58 -5.95 9.53
N TRP A 54 8.48 -6.95 8.65
CA TRP A 54 8.17 -6.75 7.23
C TRP A 54 6.84 -6.03 7.01
N ARG A 55 5.84 -6.31 7.85
CA ARG A 55 4.54 -5.64 7.78
C ARG A 55 4.67 -4.15 8.11
N LYS A 56 5.44 -3.81 9.14
CA LYS A 56 5.70 -2.41 9.53
C LYS A 56 6.42 -1.67 8.41
N MET A 57 7.45 -2.30 7.82
CA MET A 57 8.15 -1.79 6.65
C MET A 57 7.21 -1.56 5.46
N TRP A 58 6.33 -2.51 5.12
CA TRP A 58 5.40 -2.37 4.00
C TRP A 58 4.42 -1.20 4.15
N LEU A 59 3.94 -0.97 5.38
CA LEU A 59 2.96 0.06 5.69
C LEU A 59 3.57 1.46 5.82
N LEU A 60 4.79 1.56 6.35
CA LEU A 60 5.42 2.84 6.70
C LEU A 60 6.47 3.32 5.70
N ARG A 61 7.14 2.42 4.97
CA ARG A 61 8.17 2.84 4.01
C ARG A 61 7.50 3.47 2.78
N PRO A 62 7.91 4.68 2.35
CA PRO A 62 7.38 5.30 1.15
C PRO A 62 7.58 4.41 -0.08
N ARG A 63 6.53 4.29 -0.89
CA ARG A 63 6.52 3.62 -2.19
C ARG A 63 5.47 4.24 -3.08
N LEU A 64 5.69 4.20 -4.39
CA LEU A 64 4.66 4.53 -5.36
C LEU A 64 3.51 3.52 -5.22
N ARG A 65 2.27 4.00 -5.08
CA ARG A 65 1.08 3.16 -4.99
C ARG A 65 0.38 3.17 -6.33
N THR A 66 0.40 2.04 -7.03
CA THR A 66 -0.32 1.88 -8.30
C THR A 66 -1.80 1.49 -8.11
N ASP A 67 -2.24 1.30 -6.86
CA ASP A 67 -3.56 0.78 -6.48
C ASP A 67 -4.54 1.86 -6.00
N GLY A 68 -4.42 3.09 -6.48
CA GLY A 68 -5.23 4.20 -5.99
C GLY A 68 -5.53 5.25 -7.06
N LEU A 69 -6.37 6.20 -6.67
CA LEU A 69 -6.71 7.36 -7.49
C LEU A 69 -5.75 8.50 -7.17
N TYR A 70 -5.02 8.97 -8.19
CA TYR A 70 -4.18 10.16 -8.08
C TYR A 70 -5.04 11.39 -8.35
N ALA A 71 -5.31 12.18 -7.31
CA ALA A 71 -5.96 13.48 -7.43
C ALA A 71 -4.90 14.58 -7.42
N SER A 72 -4.88 15.40 -8.47
CA SER A 72 -4.17 16.68 -8.51
C SER A 72 -4.99 17.74 -7.76
N ARG A 73 -4.39 18.90 -7.46
CA ARG A 73 -5.07 20.04 -6.80
C ARG A 73 -6.33 20.49 -7.56
N ASN A 74 -6.38 20.22 -8.85
CA ASN A 74 -7.50 20.61 -9.72
C ASN A 74 -8.50 19.47 -9.95
N THR A 75 -8.29 18.28 -9.35
CA THR A 75 -9.18 17.12 -9.48
C THR A 75 -9.96 16.93 -8.19
N TYR A 76 -11.19 17.43 -8.16
CA TYR A 76 -12.10 17.26 -7.03
C TYR A 76 -12.89 15.96 -7.20
N ILE A 77 -12.70 15.01 -6.26
CA ILE A 77 -13.50 13.78 -6.20
C ILE A 77 -14.76 14.10 -5.42
N ARG A 78 -15.92 14.06 -6.08
CA ARG A 78 -17.23 14.21 -5.44
C ARG A 78 -17.92 12.86 -5.32
N VAL A 79 -18.38 12.52 -4.12
CA VAL A 79 -19.15 11.29 -3.87
C VAL A 79 -20.41 11.32 -4.74
N GLY A 80 -20.67 10.25 -5.49
CA GLY A 80 -21.85 10.13 -6.36
C GLY A 80 -21.68 10.68 -7.79
N VAL A 81 -20.53 11.29 -8.12
CA VAL A 81 -20.20 11.61 -9.51
C VAL A 81 -19.61 10.38 -10.17
N ALA A 82 -20.16 9.98 -11.33
CA ALA A 82 -19.63 8.87 -12.09
C ALA A 82 -18.14 9.09 -12.41
N GLU A 83 -17.30 8.08 -12.15
CA GLU A 83 -15.89 8.11 -12.51
C GLU A 83 -15.75 8.51 -13.99
N TRP A 84 -14.75 9.33 -14.32
CA TRP A 84 -14.43 9.83 -15.68
C TRP A 84 -15.35 10.91 -16.27
N LYS A 85 -16.39 11.38 -15.55
CA LYS A 85 -17.07 12.63 -15.93
C LYS A 85 -16.29 13.83 -15.38
N VAL A 86 -15.59 14.54 -16.27
CA VAL A 86 -14.98 15.83 -15.95
C VAL A 86 -16.10 16.86 -15.81
N THR A 87 -16.40 17.27 -14.59
CA THR A 87 -17.21 18.46 -14.34
C THR A 87 -16.26 19.64 -14.16
N ASN A 88 -16.28 20.61 -15.08
CA ASN A 88 -15.51 21.84 -14.90
C ASN A 88 -15.95 22.50 -13.59
N PRO A 89 -15.03 22.76 -12.64
CA PRO A 89 -15.38 23.51 -11.45
C PRO A 89 -15.79 24.92 -11.90
N VAL A 90 -17.02 25.32 -11.57
CA VAL A 90 -17.41 26.73 -11.68
C VAL A 90 -16.73 27.43 -10.51
N HIS A 91 -15.73 28.25 -10.82
CA HIS A 91 -15.17 29.18 -9.84
C HIS A 91 -16.22 30.28 -9.65
N VAL A 92 -16.80 30.35 -8.45
CA VAL A 92 -17.61 31.51 -7.99
C VAL A 92 -16.67 32.47 -7.28
#